data_AF-A0A5A7RJ77-F1
#
_entry.id   AF-A0A5A7RJ77-F1
#
_cell.length_a   1.000
_cell.length_b   1.000
_cell.length_c   1.000
_cell.angle_alpha   90.00
_cell.angle_beta   90.00
_cell.angle_gamma   90.00
#
_symmetry.space_group_name_H-M   'P 1'
#
loop_
_entity.id
_entity.type
_entity.pdbx_description
1 polymer ?
#
loop_
_entity_poly.entity_id
_entity_poly.type
_entity_poly.pdbx_seq_one_letter_code
_entity_poly.pdbx_strand_id
1 'polypeptide(L)'
;MVDIGISKYNYSSHLFSVLAPDYGSLRQIGREDAYLGAQTLSDCIEVFSAVPLKELDKDRKMRKKVAYSFYRILFILPEAMRFNPIMDFVAKTTLEDEKEVPGWILELVNKWSDLSKIARKYEGAVDDDEVIEELERCLINEIVLEGNTIRLQTMGQLRRVLGMLTYESDDGPPDLKKGKSPQKKKNKSKG
;
A
#
# COMPACT_ATOMS: atom_id res chain seq x y z
N MET A 1 25.41 18.30 -10.96
CA MET A 1 23.95 18.52 -11.02
C MET A 1 23.39 17.50 -11.98
N VAL A 2 22.71 16.47 -11.49
CA VAL A 2 22.04 15.48 -12.35
C VAL A 2 20.61 15.98 -12.51
N ASP A 3 20.29 16.39 -13.73
CA ASP A 3 18.99 16.88 -14.15
C ASP A 3 18.06 15.67 -14.34
N ILE A 4 17.20 15.40 -13.35
CA ILE A 4 16.25 14.30 -13.41
C ILE A 4 15.02 14.81 -14.16
N GLY A 5 15.08 14.72 -15.48
CA GLY A 5 13.95 15.02 -16.36
C GLY A 5 12.78 14.10 -16.05
N ILE A 6 11.81 14.60 -15.28
CA ILE A 6 10.52 13.94 -15.05
C ILE A 6 9.75 13.98 -16.37
N SER A 7 9.97 12.93 -17.16
CA SER A 7 9.28 12.68 -18.42
C SER A 7 7.79 12.49 -18.15
N LYS A 8 6.97 13.30 -18.84
CA LYS A 8 5.49 13.34 -18.80
C LYS A 8 4.86 12.07 -19.39
N TYR A 9 5.18 10.90 -18.86
CA TYR A 9 4.36 9.71 -19.06
C TYR A 9 3.64 9.42 -17.76
N ASN A 10 2.32 9.25 -17.87
CA ASN A 10 1.48 8.59 -16.86
C ASN A 10 1.94 7.13 -16.75
N TYR A 11 3.14 6.91 -16.19
CA TYR A 11 3.73 5.59 -15.97
C TYR A 11 2.91 4.78 -14.98
N SER A 12 2.19 5.43 -14.05
CA SER A 12 1.37 4.71 -13.08
C SER A 12 0.13 4.10 -13.73
N SER A 13 -0.71 4.88 -14.43
CA SER A 13 -2.05 4.39 -14.83
C SER A 13 -2.01 3.19 -15.79
N HIS A 14 -1.05 3.14 -16.72
CA HIS A 14 -0.96 2.02 -17.65
C HIS A 14 -0.43 0.75 -16.98
N LEU A 15 0.57 0.90 -16.11
CA LEU A 15 1.15 -0.19 -15.35
C LEU A 15 0.16 -0.78 -14.34
N PHE A 16 -0.60 0.09 -13.65
CA PHE A 16 -1.71 -0.32 -12.80
C PHE A 16 -2.86 -0.95 -13.60
N SER A 17 -3.14 -0.49 -14.83
CA SER A 17 -4.18 -1.13 -15.66
C SER A 17 -3.77 -2.50 -16.23
N VAL A 18 -2.47 -2.72 -16.44
CA VAL A 18 -1.92 -3.98 -16.96
C VAL A 18 -1.62 -4.97 -15.82
N LEU A 19 -1.37 -4.48 -14.60
CA LEU A 19 -1.01 -5.30 -13.44
C LEU A 19 -2.03 -5.29 -12.28
N ALA A 20 -3.13 -4.52 -12.30
CA ALA A 20 -4.02 -4.38 -11.13
C ALA A 20 -5.52 -4.26 -11.49
N PRO A 21 -6.40 -4.69 -10.58
CA PRO A 21 -6.94 -3.70 -9.65
C PRO A 21 -7.02 -4.16 -8.17
N ASP A 22 -6.72 -5.41 -7.85
CA ASP A 22 -6.81 -5.94 -6.49
C ASP A 22 -5.52 -6.64 -6.07
N TYR A 23 -5.22 -6.61 -4.77
CA TYR A 23 -4.17 -7.47 -4.24
C TYR A 23 -4.44 -8.93 -4.61
N GLY A 24 -5.71 -9.35 -4.79
CA GLY A 24 -6.14 -10.71 -5.17
C GLY A 24 -5.46 -11.32 -6.40
N SER A 25 -5.23 -10.53 -7.43
CA SER A 25 -4.56 -10.95 -8.67
C SER A 25 -3.03 -11.01 -8.51
N LEU A 26 -2.44 -10.15 -7.67
CA LEU A 26 -1.05 -10.27 -7.23
C LEU A 26 -0.85 -11.45 -6.25
N ARG A 27 -1.86 -11.80 -5.43
CA ARG A 27 -1.85 -12.94 -4.49
C ARG A 27 -1.63 -14.26 -5.22
N GLN A 28 -2.17 -14.41 -6.44
CA GLN A 28 -2.00 -15.63 -7.24
C GLN A 28 -0.59 -15.81 -7.82
N ILE A 29 0.25 -14.77 -7.84
CA ILE A 29 1.51 -14.78 -8.62
C ILE A 29 2.77 -14.91 -7.75
N GLY A 30 2.72 -14.67 -6.42
CA GLY A 30 3.95 -14.81 -5.63
C GLY A 30 3.87 -14.50 -4.13
N ARG A 31 2.75 -14.82 -3.47
CA ARG A 31 2.56 -14.48 -2.05
C ARG A 31 3.28 -15.42 -1.08
N GLU A 32 3.45 -16.69 -1.46
CA GLU A 32 3.91 -17.76 -0.56
C GLU A 32 5.44 -17.86 -0.49
N ASP A 33 6.18 -17.09 -1.31
CA ASP A 33 7.65 -17.14 -1.38
C ASP A 33 8.25 -15.74 -1.49
N ALA A 34 7.63 -14.71 -0.89
CA ALA A 34 8.19 -13.37 -0.94
C ALA A 34 9.33 -13.23 0.07
N TYR A 35 10.51 -12.83 -0.41
CA TYR A 35 11.66 -12.60 0.46
C TYR A 35 12.05 -11.12 0.50
N LEU A 36 12.65 -10.72 1.60
CA LEU A 36 13.11 -9.37 1.88
C LEU A 36 14.49 -9.39 2.51
N GLY A 37 15.35 -8.48 2.11
CA GLY A 37 16.72 -8.34 2.59
C GLY A 37 17.34 -7.04 2.09
N ALA A 38 18.59 -6.79 2.44
CA ALA A 38 19.30 -5.53 2.14
C ALA A 38 19.24 -5.11 0.66
N GLN A 39 19.37 -6.07 -0.27
CA GLN A 39 19.42 -5.77 -1.71
C GLN A 39 18.06 -5.75 -2.41
N THR A 40 16.97 -6.13 -1.72
CA THR A 40 15.62 -6.31 -2.29
C THR A 40 15.16 -5.11 -3.10
N LEU A 41 15.34 -3.90 -2.55
CA LEU A 41 14.91 -2.67 -3.19
C LEU A 41 15.70 -2.42 -4.49
N SER A 42 17.02 -2.61 -4.45
CA SER A 42 17.88 -2.45 -5.63
C SER A 42 17.51 -3.44 -6.74
N ASP A 43 17.36 -4.71 -6.41
CA ASP A 43 17.02 -5.77 -7.38
C ASP A 43 15.68 -5.47 -8.08
N CYS A 44 14.71 -4.97 -7.33
CA CYS A 44 13.41 -4.64 -7.88
C CYS A 44 13.46 -3.38 -8.75
N ILE A 45 14.26 -2.36 -8.39
CA ILE A 45 14.51 -1.18 -9.23
C ILE A 45 15.18 -1.59 -10.55
N GLU A 46 16.14 -2.50 -10.53
CA GLU A 46 16.80 -3.02 -11.73
C GLU A 46 15.80 -3.74 -12.64
N VAL A 47 14.91 -4.57 -12.07
CA VAL A 47 13.84 -5.23 -12.84
C VAL A 47 12.93 -4.20 -13.52
N PHE A 48 12.52 -3.15 -12.81
CA PHE A 48 11.66 -2.12 -13.42
C PHE A 48 12.39 -1.28 -14.47
N SER A 49 13.69 -1.06 -14.31
CA SER A 49 14.50 -0.26 -15.23
C SER A 49 14.84 -1.03 -16.52
N ALA A 50 14.98 -2.35 -16.43
CA ALA A 50 15.39 -3.20 -17.55
C ALA A 50 14.22 -3.64 -18.45
N VAL A 51 12.97 -3.48 -18.01
CA VAL A 51 11.81 -4.07 -18.69
C VAL A 51 11.11 -3.06 -19.59
N PRO A 52 11.07 -3.28 -20.93
CA PRO A 52 10.27 -2.46 -21.83
C PRO A 52 8.78 -2.78 -21.61
N LEU A 53 8.04 -1.84 -21.00
CA LEU A 53 6.62 -2.03 -20.63
C LEU A 53 5.73 -2.43 -21.81
N LYS A 54 6.08 -2.04 -23.04
CA LYS A 54 5.34 -2.38 -24.26
C LYS A 54 5.45 -3.86 -24.65
N GLU A 55 6.33 -4.62 -24.00
CA GLU A 55 6.59 -6.03 -24.28
C GLU A 55 6.17 -6.94 -23.11
N LEU A 56 5.70 -6.37 -21.99
CA LEU A 56 5.25 -7.12 -20.82
C LEU A 56 4.18 -8.15 -21.18
N ASP A 57 3.21 -7.79 -22.02
CA ASP A 57 2.10 -8.65 -22.39
C ASP A 57 2.51 -9.84 -23.25
N LYS A 58 3.73 -9.83 -23.79
CA LYS A 58 4.24 -10.87 -24.69
C LYS A 58 5.07 -11.93 -23.96
N ASP A 59 5.61 -11.65 -22.78
CA ASP A 59 6.45 -12.59 -22.01
C ASP A 59 5.89 -12.87 -20.60
N ARG A 60 5.37 -14.10 -20.42
CA ARG A 60 4.82 -14.58 -19.14
C ARG A 60 5.88 -14.62 -18.02
N LYS A 61 7.13 -14.98 -18.32
CA LYS A 61 8.21 -15.06 -17.33
C LYS A 61 8.58 -13.66 -16.86
N MET A 62 8.64 -12.70 -17.78
CA MET A 62 8.89 -11.30 -17.46
C MET A 62 7.75 -10.69 -16.64
N ARG A 63 6.48 -10.97 -16.98
CA ARG A 63 5.33 -10.56 -16.15
C ARG A 63 5.42 -11.07 -14.72
N LYS A 64 5.77 -12.35 -14.54
CA LYS A 64 5.94 -12.93 -13.19
C LYS A 64 7.06 -12.21 -12.42
N LYS A 65 8.21 -11.96 -13.05
CA LYS A 65 9.33 -11.25 -12.42
C LYS A 65 8.94 -9.83 -11.99
N VAL A 66 8.24 -9.11 -12.86
CA VAL A 66 7.76 -7.75 -12.60
C VAL A 66 6.69 -7.74 -11.52
N ALA A 67 5.70 -8.65 -11.56
CA ALA A 67 4.68 -8.79 -10.53
C ALA A 67 5.28 -9.14 -9.16
N TYR A 68 6.29 -10.01 -9.13
CA TYR A 68 7.04 -10.36 -7.91
C TYR A 68 7.80 -9.15 -7.35
N SER A 69 8.51 -8.39 -8.19
CA SER A 69 9.16 -7.13 -7.79
C SER A 69 8.15 -6.08 -7.34
N PHE A 70 6.96 -6.03 -7.96
CA PHE A 70 5.86 -5.18 -7.55
C PHE A 70 5.35 -5.55 -6.17
N TYR A 71 5.15 -6.83 -5.91
CA TYR A 71 4.78 -7.30 -4.60
C TYR A 71 5.82 -6.88 -3.55
N ARG A 72 7.12 -7.10 -3.78
CA ARG A 72 8.17 -6.74 -2.82
C ARG A 72 8.23 -5.24 -2.51
N ILE A 73 8.07 -4.36 -3.49
CA ILE A 73 8.14 -2.90 -3.27
C ILE A 73 6.79 -2.30 -2.87
N LEU A 74 5.72 -2.56 -3.63
CA LEU A 74 4.42 -1.94 -3.42
C LEU A 74 3.58 -2.59 -2.33
N PHE A 75 3.90 -3.83 -1.92
CA PHE A 75 3.30 -4.39 -0.72
C PHE A 75 4.07 -3.92 0.50
N ILE A 76 5.39 -4.12 0.59
CA ILE A 76 6.05 -3.86 1.86
C ILE A 76 6.15 -2.37 2.22
N LEU A 77 6.52 -1.47 1.28
CA LEU A 77 6.76 -0.08 1.65
C LEU A 77 5.49 0.66 2.10
N PRO A 78 4.35 0.60 1.37
CA PRO A 78 3.12 1.23 1.83
C PRO A 78 2.59 0.60 3.12
N GLU A 79 2.70 -0.72 3.29
CA GLU A 79 2.21 -1.39 4.50
C GLU A 79 3.13 -1.11 5.71
N ALA A 80 4.44 -0.92 5.50
CA ALA A 80 5.36 -0.43 6.54
C ALA A 80 4.98 0.97 7.01
N MET A 81 4.52 1.86 6.12
CA MET A 81 4.01 3.17 6.54
C MET A 81 2.69 3.06 7.32
N ARG A 82 1.83 2.10 6.97
CA ARG A 82 0.53 1.90 7.62
C ARG A 82 0.62 1.24 8.98
N PHE A 83 1.64 0.42 9.23
CA PHE A 83 1.77 -0.38 10.44
C PHE A 83 3.19 -0.33 11.01
N ASN A 84 3.32 0.11 12.27
CA ASN A 84 4.62 0.17 12.95
C ASN A 84 5.29 -1.22 13.06
N PRO A 85 4.57 -2.32 13.37
CA PRO A 85 5.19 -3.65 13.41
C PRO A 85 5.78 -4.09 12.07
N ILE A 86 5.16 -3.69 10.95
CA ILE A 86 5.70 -3.96 9.61
C ILE A 86 6.93 -3.08 9.36
N MET A 87 6.90 -1.81 9.77
CA MET A 87 8.07 -0.93 9.71
C MET A 87 9.27 -1.53 10.46
N ASP A 88 9.04 -2.01 11.68
CA ASP A 88 10.08 -2.64 12.51
C ASP A 88 10.64 -3.91 11.84
N PHE A 89 9.77 -4.76 11.30
CA PHE A 89 10.18 -5.94 10.53
C PHE A 89 11.08 -5.57 9.35
N VAL A 90 10.67 -4.58 8.56
CA VAL A 90 11.43 -4.12 7.39
C VAL A 90 12.78 -3.55 7.81
N ALA A 91 12.80 -2.67 8.81
CA ALA A 91 14.01 -2.06 9.31
C ALA A 91 15.03 -3.13 9.76
N LYS A 92 14.60 -4.12 10.54
CA LYS A 92 15.44 -5.26 10.96
C LYS A 92 15.94 -6.06 9.75
N THR A 93 15.03 -6.44 8.85
CA THR A 93 15.33 -7.34 7.72
C THR A 93 16.25 -6.69 6.69
N THR A 94 16.20 -5.37 6.51
CA THR A 94 17.11 -4.65 5.61
C THR A 94 18.56 -4.60 6.08
N LEU A 95 18.84 -5.01 7.33
CA LEU A 95 20.18 -5.10 7.91
C LEU A 95 20.72 -6.53 7.98
N GLU A 96 19.90 -7.51 7.60
CA GLU A 96 20.19 -8.94 7.73
C GLU A 96 20.19 -9.62 6.35
N ASP A 97 20.50 -10.91 6.34
CA ASP A 97 20.32 -11.76 5.16
C ASP A 97 18.85 -11.83 4.74
N GLU A 98 18.62 -12.18 3.48
CA GLU A 98 17.28 -12.27 2.92
C GLU A 98 16.40 -13.28 3.68
N LYS A 99 15.25 -12.81 4.17
CA LYS A 99 14.26 -13.57 4.96
C LYS A 99 12.91 -13.61 4.26
N GLU A 100 12.20 -14.71 4.47
CA GLU A 100 10.81 -14.83 4.05
C GLU A 100 9.93 -13.80 4.77
N VAL A 101 9.00 -13.19 4.04
CA VAL A 101 7.98 -12.28 4.59
C VAL A 101 6.97 -13.11 5.38
N PRO A 102 6.85 -12.93 6.71
CA PRO A 102 5.99 -13.76 7.53
C PRO A 102 4.50 -13.62 7.19
N GLY A 103 3.75 -14.73 7.32
CA GLY A 103 2.30 -14.75 7.08
C GLY A 103 1.50 -13.75 7.93
N TRP A 104 1.96 -13.44 9.15
CA TRP A 104 1.30 -12.49 10.05
C TRP A 104 1.19 -11.07 9.48
N ILE A 105 2.14 -10.66 8.62
CA ILE A 105 2.09 -9.35 7.93
C ILE A 105 0.84 -9.29 7.07
N LEU A 106 0.48 -10.37 6.40
CA LEU A 106 -0.69 -10.43 5.52
C LEU A 106 -1.99 -10.36 6.31
N GLU A 107 -2.05 -11.08 7.44
CA GLU A 107 -3.18 -11.04 8.35
C GLU A 107 -3.42 -9.62 8.87
N LEU A 108 -2.35 -8.91 9.24
CA LEU A 108 -2.41 -7.54 9.71
C LEU A 108 -2.87 -6.57 8.61
N VAL A 109 -2.30 -6.66 7.41
CA VAL A 109 -2.67 -5.81 6.27
C VAL A 109 -4.14 -5.95 5.90
N ASN A 110 -4.72 -7.16 5.99
CA ASN A 110 -6.14 -7.37 5.72
C ASN A 110 -7.06 -6.67 6.74
N LYS A 111 -6.55 -6.32 7.92
CA LYS A 111 -7.30 -5.66 9.00
C LYS A 111 -7.21 -4.13 8.96
N TRP A 112 -6.42 -3.55 8.03
CA TRP A 112 -6.08 -2.12 8.04
C TRP A 112 -7.30 -1.19 8.00
N SER A 113 -8.28 -1.48 7.13
CA SER A 113 -9.46 -0.60 6.97
C SER A 113 -10.29 -0.55 8.26
N ASP A 114 -10.56 -1.71 8.86
CA ASP A 114 -11.36 -1.79 10.08
C ASP A 114 -10.62 -1.19 11.28
N LEU A 115 -9.33 -1.49 11.43
CA LEU A 115 -8.48 -0.87 12.45
C LEU A 115 -8.43 0.66 12.31
N SER A 116 -8.35 1.17 11.08
CA SER A 116 -8.37 2.61 10.82
C SER A 116 -9.71 3.26 11.16
N LYS A 117 -10.83 2.59 10.85
CA LYS A 117 -12.18 3.07 11.20
C LYS A 117 -12.39 3.12 12.71
N ILE A 118 -11.95 2.09 13.43
CA ILE A 118 -11.97 2.09 14.90
C ILE A 118 -11.11 3.23 15.42
N ALA A 119 -9.86 3.35 15.00
CA ALA A 119 -8.96 4.40 15.49
C ALA A 119 -9.52 5.82 15.28
N ARG A 120 -10.21 6.06 14.16
CA ARG A 120 -10.87 7.34 13.87
C ARG A 120 -12.11 7.60 14.72
N LYS A 121 -12.91 6.58 15.01
CA LYS A 121 -14.07 6.72 15.91
C LYS A 121 -13.66 7.24 17.29
N TYR A 122 -12.43 6.93 17.71
CA TYR A 122 -11.82 7.34 18.97
C TYR A 122 -10.77 8.45 18.77
N GLU A 123 -10.94 9.29 17.76
CA GLU A 123 -10.10 10.48 17.59
C GLU A 123 -10.23 11.39 18.82
N GLY A 124 -9.08 11.73 19.45
CA GLY A 124 -9.03 12.49 20.70
C GLY A 124 -9.07 11.67 21.99
N ALA A 125 -9.28 10.35 21.91
CA ALA A 125 -9.20 9.45 23.06
C ALA A 125 -7.80 9.42 23.69
N VAL A 126 -7.69 9.17 24.99
CA VAL A 126 -6.40 8.92 25.66
C VAL A 126 -5.99 7.45 25.47
N ASP A 127 -4.72 7.13 25.74
CA ASP A 127 -4.20 5.79 25.47
C ASP A 127 -4.89 4.68 26.28
N ASP A 128 -5.37 4.99 27.49
CA ASP A 128 -6.04 4.03 28.37
C ASP A 128 -7.52 3.80 28.02
N ASP A 129 -8.08 4.56 27.08
CA ASP A 129 -9.48 4.39 26.67
C ASP A 129 -9.69 3.03 26.02
N GLU A 130 -10.70 2.30 26.51
CA GLU A 130 -11.04 0.98 26.02
C GLU A 130 -11.74 1.04 24.65
N VAL A 131 -11.29 0.17 23.75
CA VAL A 131 -11.85 -0.04 22.41
C VAL A 131 -12.21 -1.50 22.15
N ILE A 132 -12.15 -2.33 23.20
CA ILE A 132 -12.32 -3.77 23.10
C ILE A 132 -13.68 -4.17 22.50
N GLU A 133 -14.76 -3.47 22.85
CA GLU A 133 -16.09 -3.76 22.32
C GLU A 133 -16.14 -3.61 20.79
N GLU A 134 -15.52 -2.56 20.26
CA GLU A 134 -15.48 -2.28 18.83
C GLU A 134 -14.54 -3.23 18.09
N LEU A 135 -13.42 -3.60 18.71
CA LEU A 135 -12.54 -4.63 18.18
C LEU A 135 -13.23 -6.00 18.14
N GLU A 136 -14.01 -6.35 19.16
CA GLU A 136 -14.79 -7.60 19.20
C GLU A 136 -15.92 -7.59 18.17
N ARG A 137 -16.63 -6.46 17.98
CA ARG A 137 -17.64 -6.33 16.91
C ARG A 137 -17.05 -6.50 15.51
N CYS A 138 -15.82 -6.04 15.30
CA CYS A 138 -15.10 -6.22 14.03
C CYS A 138 -14.38 -7.58 13.91
N LEU A 139 -14.37 -8.41 14.95
CA LEU A 139 -13.61 -9.68 15.01
C LEU A 139 -12.08 -9.49 14.89
N ILE A 140 -11.53 -8.43 15.49
CA ILE A 140 -10.10 -8.03 15.43
C ILE A 140 -9.51 -7.81 16.84
N ASN A 141 -10.14 -8.33 17.88
CA ASN A 141 -9.61 -8.22 19.25
C ASN A 141 -8.27 -8.96 19.45
N GLU A 142 -7.86 -9.80 18.51
CA GLU A 142 -6.55 -10.46 18.48
C GLU A 142 -5.80 -10.25 17.15
N ILE A 143 -4.51 -9.94 17.26
CA ILE A 143 -3.57 -9.86 16.12
C ILE A 143 -2.34 -10.72 16.41
N VAL A 144 -1.76 -11.32 15.37
CA VAL A 144 -0.49 -12.04 15.49
C VAL A 144 0.63 -11.10 15.04
N LEU A 145 1.64 -10.88 15.88
CA LEU A 145 2.86 -10.14 15.53
C LEU A 145 4.07 -11.00 15.89
N GLU A 146 4.97 -11.22 14.92
CA GLU A 146 6.19 -12.01 15.11
C GLU A 146 5.94 -13.40 15.77
N GLY A 147 4.80 -14.02 15.47
CA GLY A 147 4.40 -15.33 16.02
C GLY A 147 3.72 -15.27 17.40
N ASN A 148 3.54 -14.07 17.97
CA ASN A 148 2.84 -13.87 19.24
C ASN A 148 1.44 -13.32 19.00
N THR A 149 0.43 -13.95 19.61
CA THR A 149 -0.93 -13.40 19.66
C THR A 149 -1.01 -12.29 20.70
N ILE A 150 -1.42 -11.11 20.25
CA ILE A 150 -1.60 -9.92 21.07
C ILE A 150 -3.09 -9.58 21.08
N ARG A 151 -3.63 -9.46 22.30
CA ARG A 151 -5.00 -8.97 22.50
C ARG A 151 -5.01 -7.45 22.52
N LEU A 152 -5.78 -6.86 21.61
CA LEU A 152 -6.01 -5.42 21.55
C LEU A 152 -7.21 -5.06 22.43
N GLN A 153 -7.03 -4.07 23.29
CA GLN A 153 -8.03 -3.65 24.28
C GLN A 153 -8.16 -2.13 24.37
N THR A 154 -7.07 -1.41 24.17
CA THR A 154 -6.99 0.04 24.41
C THR A 154 -6.55 0.82 23.18
N MET A 155 -6.85 2.11 23.15
CA MET A 155 -6.39 3.02 22.09
C MET A 155 -4.87 3.10 22.00
N GLY A 156 -4.17 3.05 23.12
CA GLY A 156 -2.70 3.05 23.16
C GLY A 156 -2.10 1.82 22.47
N GLN A 157 -2.73 0.65 22.60
CA GLN A 157 -2.32 -0.55 21.86
C GLN A 157 -2.60 -0.40 20.35
N LEU A 158 -3.77 0.11 19.98
CA LEU A 158 -4.15 0.32 18.59
C LEU A 158 -3.20 1.32 17.88
N ARG A 159 -2.83 2.41 18.55
CA ARG A 159 -1.86 3.41 18.05
C ARG A 159 -0.46 2.86 17.88
N ARG A 160 -0.03 1.91 18.74
CA ARG A 160 1.26 1.25 18.56
C ARG A 160 1.27 0.32 17.35
N VAL A 161 0.12 -0.19 16.94
CA VAL A 161 0.00 -1.03 15.73
C VAL A 161 -0.05 -0.17 14.46
N LEU A 162 -0.80 0.93 14.46
CA LEU A 162 -1.02 1.77 13.28
C LEU A 162 0.02 2.90 13.15
N GLY A 163 0.66 3.00 11.99
CA GLY A 163 1.53 4.11 11.61
C GLY A 163 0.81 5.20 10.80
N MET A 164 -0.22 4.83 10.03
CA MET A 164 -1.06 5.75 9.27
C MET A 164 -2.51 5.27 9.22
N LEU A 165 -3.44 6.24 9.15
CA LEU A 165 -4.88 5.98 9.06
C LEU A 165 -5.41 6.26 7.65
N THR A 166 -6.43 5.49 7.23
CA THR A 166 -7.21 5.84 6.04
C THR A 166 -8.04 7.10 6.29
N TYR A 167 -7.95 8.08 5.39
CA TYR A 167 -8.93 9.16 5.34
C TYR A 167 -10.16 8.69 4.53
N GLU A 168 -11.27 8.48 5.21
CA GLU A 168 -12.60 8.43 4.56
C GLU A 168 -13.26 9.79 4.82
N SER A 169 -13.43 10.61 3.78
CA SER A 169 -14.36 11.73 3.84
C SER A 169 -15.77 11.15 3.86
N ASP A 170 -16.59 11.55 4.83
CA ASP A 170 -18.03 11.26 4.81
C ASP A 170 -18.72 11.82 3.56
N ASP A 171 -18.07 12.78 2.87
CA ASP A 171 -18.55 13.45 1.65
C ASP A 171 -18.14 12.75 0.32
N GLY A 172 -17.49 11.58 0.36
CA GLY A 172 -16.94 10.95 -0.84
C GLY A 172 -15.76 11.72 -1.44
N PRO A 173 -15.12 11.21 -2.51
CA PRO A 173 -14.08 11.98 -3.20
C PRO A 173 -14.70 13.28 -3.72
N PRO A 174 -14.01 14.44 -3.61
CA PRO A 174 -14.52 15.67 -4.16
C PRO A 174 -14.82 15.43 -5.64
N ASP A 175 -16.07 15.65 -6.03
CA ASP A 175 -16.48 15.62 -7.42
C ASP A 175 -15.50 16.50 -8.19
N LEU A 176 -14.62 15.89 -8.98
CA LEU A 176 -13.81 16.56 -9.95
C LEU A 176 -14.78 17.10 -10.99
N LYS A 177 -15.45 18.21 -10.67
CA LYS A 177 -16.24 18.99 -11.61
C LYS A 177 -15.29 19.29 -12.74
N LYS A 178 -15.48 18.56 -13.86
CA LYS A 178 -14.82 18.81 -15.14
C LYS A 178 -14.77 20.32 -15.31
N GLY A 179 -13.56 20.87 -15.24
CA GLY A 179 -13.36 22.30 -15.43
C GLY A 179 -14.12 22.70 -16.68
N LYS A 180 -15.08 23.62 -16.54
CA LYS A 180 -15.80 24.17 -17.68
C LYS A 180 -14.74 24.65 -18.66
N SER A 181 -14.59 23.96 -19.78
CA SER A 181 -13.72 24.40 -20.86
C SER A 181 -14.16 25.82 -21.23
N PRO A 182 -13.24 26.79 -21.34
CA PRO A 182 -13.61 28.14 -21.75
C PRO A 182 -14.34 28.06 -23.10
N GLN A 183 -15.60 28.49 -23.13
CA GLN A 183 -16.33 28.65 -24.38
C GLN A 183 -15.54 29.61 -25.26
N LYS A 184 -15.04 29.07 -26.39
CA LYS A 184 -14.44 29.82 -27.49
C LYS A 184 -15.43 30.92 -27.89
N LYS A 185 -15.15 32.19 -27.54
CA LYS A 185 -15.86 33.35 -28.07
C LYS A 185 -15.69 33.32 -29.59
N LYS A 186 -16.77 33.03 -30.33
CA LYS A 186 -16.84 33.29 -31.77
C LYS A 186 -16.80 34.80 -31.97
N ASN A 187 -15.70 35.32 -32.52
CA ASN A 187 -15.68 36.66 -33.07
C ASN A 187 -16.68 36.70 -34.25
N LYS A 188 -17.78 37.43 -34.08
CA LYS A 188 -18.59 37.88 -35.20
C LYS A 188 -17.82 39.03 -35.86
N SER A 189 -17.22 38.75 -37.01
CA SER A 189 -16.87 39.79 -37.97
C SER A 189 -18.18 40.35 -38.54
N LYS A 190 -18.46 41.62 -38.26
CA LYS A 190 -19.25 42.52 -39.11
C LYS A 190 -18.25 43.65 -39.41
N GLY A 191 -17.92 43.91 -40.67
CA GLY A 191 -18.85 44.43 -41.67
C GLY A 191 -18.69 45.94 -41.64
#